data_AF-A0A0Q7ZM04-F1
#
_entry.id   AF-A0A0Q7ZM04-F1
#
_cell.length_a   1.000
_cell.length_b   1.000
_cell.length_c   1.000
_cell.angle_alpha   90.00
_cell.angle_beta   90.00
_cell.angle_gamma   90.00
#
_symmetry.space_group_name_H-M   'P 1'
#
loop_
_entity.id
_entity.type
_entity.pdbx_description
1 polymer ?
#
loop_
_entity_poly.entity_id
_entity_poly.type
_entity_poly.pdbx_seq_one_letter_code
_entity_poly.pdbx_strand_id
1 'polypeptide(L)'
;MSLWKRFTLIFRSKANSALDRAEDPRQTLDYSYQRQLELLSKVRRGVADVATSRKRVELQVNQLEQQQAKLQTQAQKSLDMGREDLAREALTRKSALNGQITDLKTQHANLQGEEEKLTLAQQRLQAKIESFRTRKETIKANYTAAEAQTKINEALSGIGEEMGDVGMAIQRAEDKTANMQARAGAIDELIASGALDDVSNPGGNDDIARELDAMSSQADVESELAALKGGGAPQAIDAPDQGAILEPETQKVEGTNEAQS
;
A
#
# COMPACT_ATOMS: atom_id res chain seq x y z
N MET A 1 26.77 -24.74 -10.20
CA MET A 1 25.40 -24.46 -9.68
C MET A 1 25.42 -23.58 -8.42
N SER A 2 25.74 -22.27 -8.52
CA SER A 2 25.78 -21.38 -7.34
C SER A 2 25.24 -19.95 -7.61
N LEU A 3 25.28 -19.50 -8.86
CA LEU A 3 24.76 -18.17 -9.25
C LEU A 3 23.22 -18.10 -9.31
N TRP A 4 22.57 -19.18 -9.76
CA TRP A 4 21.10 -19.26 -9.85
C TRP A 4 20.41 -19.21 -8.48
N LYS A 5 20.98 -19.86 -7.46
CA LYS A 5 20.44 -19.82 -6.08
C LYS A 5 20.56 -18.44 -5.45
N ARG A 6 21.63 -17.69 -5.77
CA ARG A 6 21.83 -16.31 -5.31
C ARG A 6 20.86 -15.34 -5.99
N PHE A 7 20.57 -15.54 -7.27
CA PHE A 7 19.56 -14.74 -7.99
C PHE A 7 18.15 -14.91 -7.40
N THR A 8 17.76 -16.14 -7.04
CA THR A 8 16.47 -16.41 -6.39
C THR A 8 16.38 -15.89 -4.95
N LEU A 9 17.51 -15.82 -4.23
CA LEU A 9 17.56 -15.26 -2.86
C LEU A 9 17.43 -13.74 -2.84
N ILE A 10 18.00 -13.04 -3.83
CA ILE A 10 17.85 -11.58 -3.98
C ILE A 10 16.42 -11.21 -4.41
N PHE A 11 15.74 -12.06 -5.18
CA PHE A 11 14.33 -11.85 -5.54
C PHE A 11 13.39 -12.05 -4.35
N ARG A 12 13.75 -12.95 -3.41
CA ARG A 12 12.93 -13.28 -2.24
C ARG A 12 13.11 -12.31 -1.07
N SER A 13 14.27 -11.66 -0.94
CA SER A 13 14.49 -10.63 0.09
C SER A 13 13.82 -9.29 -0.25
N LYS A 14 13.68 -8.94 -1.54
CA LYS A 14 12.90 -7.78 -1.98
C LYS A 14 11.39 -8.00 -2.01
N ALA A 15 10.93 -9.25 -1.96
CA ALA A 15 9.50 -9.55 -1.90
C ALA A 15 8.89 -9.18 -0.53
N ASN A 16 9.67 -9.19 0.55
CA ASN A 16 9.16 -8.87 1.89
C ASN A 16 9.09 -7.36 2.17
N SER A 17 10.00 -6.55 1.62
CA SER A 17 10.00 -5.08 1.81
C SER A 17 9.24 -4.31 0.73
N ALA A 18 8.86 -4.96 -0.38
CA ALA A 18 7.96 -4.39 -1.38
C ALA A 18 6.48 -4.68 -1.11
N LEU A 19 6.17 -5.58 -0.18
CA LEU A 19 4.80 -5.92 0.21
C LEU A 19 4.12 -4.77 0.95
N ASP A 20 4.86 -4.09 1.83
CA ASP A 20 4.36 -2.96 2.63
C ASP A 20 4.41 -1.62 1.88
N ARG A 21 4.98 -1.57 0.67
CA ARG A 21 5.05 -0.34 -0.15
C ARG A 21 4.16 -0.41 -1.40
N ALA A 22 3.38 -1.49 -1.52
CA ALA A 22 2.30 -1.68 -2.48
C ALA A 22 0.92 -1.40 -1.84
N GLU A 23 0.87 -0.54 -0.81
CA GLU A 23 -0.35 -0.22 -0.05
C GLU A 23 -1.48 0.38 -0.90
N ASP A 24 -1.17 0.98 -2.06
CA ASP A 24 -2.19 1.56 -2.93
C ASP A 24 -2.33 0.79 -4.26
N PRO A 25 -3.36 -0.08 -4.40
CA PRO A 25 -3.60 -0.83 -5.63
C PRO A 25 -3.83 0.09 -6.85
N ARG A 26 -4.18 1.36 -6.64
CA ARG A 26 -4.38 2.35 -7.72
C ARG A 26 -3.08 2.57 -8.49
N GLN A 27 -1.94 2.71 -7.80
CA GLN A 27 -0.65 3.00 -8.42
C GLN A 27 -0.12 1.82 -9.23
N THR A 28 -0.23 0.60 -8.71
CA THR A 28 0.19 -0.62 -9.41
C THR A 28 -0.62 -0.86 -10.68
N LEU A 29 -1.93 -0.57 -10.64
CA LEU A 29 -2.80 -0.70 -11.82
C LEU A 29 -2.50 0.40 -12.86
N ASP A 30 -2.23 1.63 -12.43
CA ASP A 30 -1.83 2.72 -13.33
C ASP A 30 -0.50 2.40 -14.05
N TYR A 31 0.50 1.91 -13.32
CA TYR A 31 1.77 1.45 -13.90
C TYR A 31 1.56 0.31 -14.89
N SER A 32 0.76 -0.70 -14.52
CA SER A 32 0.45 -1.83 -15.39
C SER A 32 -0.25 -1.40 -16.67
N TYR A 33 -1.18 -0.44 -16.59
CA TYR A 33 -1.87 0.12 -17.74
C TYR A 33 -0.89 0.84 -18.69
N GLN A 34 0.00 1.68 -18.17
CA GLN A 34 1.03 2.35 -18.96
C GLN A 34 1.93 1.33 -19.68
N ARG A 35 2.36 0.28 -18.99
CA ARG A 35 3.18 -0.77 -19.58
C ARG A 35 2.46 -1.51 -20.71
N GLN A 36 1.16 -1.74 -20.58
CA GLN A 36 0.36 -2.33 -21.66
C GLN A 36 0.22 -1.39 -22.86
N LEU A 37 0.07 -0.08 -22.66
CA LEU A 37 0.05 0.91 -23.74
C LEU A 37 1.39 0.96 -24.49
N GLU A 38 2.52 0.89 -23.78
CA GLU A 38 3.84 0.78 -24.40
C GLU A 38 3.95 -0.48 -25.26
N LEU A 39 3.46 -1.62 -24.76
CA LEU A 39 3.44 -2.88 -25.52
C LEU A 39 2.58 -2.75 -26.77
N LEU A 40 1.39 -2.14 -26.68
CA LEU A 40 0.53 -1.88 -27.83
C LEU A 40 1.22 -1.00 -28.87
N SER A 41 1.94 0.04 -28.43
CA SER A 41 2.74 0.89 -29.32
C SER A 41 3.82 0.10 -30.05
N LYS A 42 4.55 -0.78 -29.35
CA LYS A 42 5.56 -1.66 -29.95
C LYS A 42 4.96 -2.62 -30.98
N VAL A 43 3.80 -3.23 -30.66
CA VAL A 43 3.10 -4.11 -31.60
C VAL A 43 2.66 -3.34 -32.85
N ARG A 44 2.10 -2.14 -32.70
CA ARG A 44 1.72 -1.27 -33.83
C ARG A 44 2.91 -0.94 -34.74
N ARG A 45 4.08 -0.63 -34.15
CA ARG A 45 5.31 -0.43 -34.94
C ARG A 45 5.72 -1.71 -35.68
N GLY A 46 5.72 -2.85 -35.00
CA GLY A 46 6.03 -4.14 -35.64
C GLY A 46 5.11 -4.47 -36.81
N VAL A 47 3.80 -4.21 -36.70
CA VAL A 47 2.85 -4.35 -37.82
C VAL A 47 3.24 -3.43 -38.98
N ALA A 48 3.56 -2.17 -38.69
CA ALA A 48 3.96 -1.21 -39.72
C ALA A 48 5.29 -1.60 -40.41
N ASP A 49 6.25 -2.15 -39.68
CA ASP A 49 7.53 -2.61 -40.23
C ASP A 49 7.35 -3.79 -41.19
N VAL A 50 6.46 -4.74 -40.83
CA VAL A 50 6.11 -5.88 -41.70
C VAL A 50 5.35 -5.40 -42.93
N ALA A 51 4.35 -4.51 -42.76
CA ALA A 51 3.61 -3.92 -43.87
C ALA A 51 4.54 -3.16 -44.85
N THR A 52 5.51 -2.42 -44.30
CA THR A 52 6.53 -1.73 -45.10
C THR A 52 7.39 -2.70 -45.89
N SER A 53 7.83 -3.78 -45.24
CA SER A 53 8.64 -4.82 -45.87
C SER A 53 7.86 -5.53 -46.98
N ARG A 54 6.58 -5.88 -46.74
CA ARG A 54 5.68 -6.43 -47.74
C ARG A 54 5.54 -5.50 -48.93
N LYS A 55 5.30 -4.21 -48.69
CA LYS A 55 5.14 -3.23 -49.78
C LYS A 55 6.43 -3.08 -50.61
N ARG A 56 7.60 -3.14 -49.97
CA ARG A 56 8.88 -3.13 -50.68
C ARG A 56 9.01 -4.33 -51.63
N VAL A 57 8.68 -5.54 -51.16
CA VAL A 57 8.68 -6.75 -52.00
C VAL A 57 7.66 -6.64 -53.13
N GLU A 58 6.46 -6.13 -52.86
CA GLU A 58 5.43 -5.88 -53.87
C GLU A 58 5.93 -4.95 -55.00
N LEU A 59 6.63 -3.86 -54.64
CA LEU A 59 7.22 -2.96 -55.62
C LEU A 59 8.31 -3.63 -56.46
N GLN A 60 9.13 -4.50 -55.86
CA GLN A 60 10.15 -5.27 -56.60
C GLN A 60 9.50 -6.25 -57.59
N VAL A 61 8.45 -6.97 -57.16
CA VAL A 61 7.67 -7.85 -58.05
C VAL A 61 7.14 -7.06 -59.24
N ASN A 62 6.49 -5.91 -59.00
CA ASN A 62 5.94 -5.07 -60.06
C ASN A 62 7.01 -4.59 -61.05
N GLN A 63 8.20 -4.25 -60.58
CA GLN A 63 9.32 -3.85 -61.44
C GLN A 63 9.80 -5.01 -62.33
N LEU A 64 9.94 -6.21 -61.78
CA LEU A 64 10.37 -7.38 -62.54
C LEU A 64 9.29 -7.83 -63.54
N GLU A 65 8.02 -7.75 -63.18
CA GLU A 65 6.90 -8.05 -64.10
C GLU A 65 6.87 -7.07 -65.29
N GLN A 66 7.15 -5.79 -65.07
CA GLN A 66 7.30 -4.83 -66.17
C GLN A 66 8.48 -5.16 -67.08
N GLN A 67 9.62 -5.58 -66.52
CA GLN A 67 10.78 -6.02 -67.32
C GLN A 67 10.45 -7.29 -68.11
N GLN A 68 9.75 -8.24 -67.48
CA GLN A 68 9.29 -9.46 -68.11
C GLN A 68 8.35 -9.17 -69.29
N ALA A 69 7.41 -8.22 -69.13
CA ALA A 69 6.52 -7.79 -70.19
C ALA A 69 7.28 -7.15 -71.36
N LYS A 70 8.30 -6.32 -71.08
CA LYS A 70 9.16 -5.75 -72.13
C LYS A 70 9.90 -6.83 -72.92
N LEU A 71 10.46 -7.83 -72.25
CA LEU A 71 11.12 -8.96 -72.90
C LEU A 71 10.14 -9.80 -73.73
N GLN A 72 8.90 -9.97 -73.27
CA GLN A 72 7.85 -10.62 -74.04
C GLN A 72 7.54 -9.86 -75.34
N THR A 73 7.37 -8.54 -75.27
CA THR A 73 7.14 -7.69 -76.45
C THR A 73 8.34 -7.72 -77.40
N GLN A 74 9.57 -7.71 -76.86
CA GLN A 74 10.79 -7.80 -77.66
C GLN A 74 10.88 -9.16 -78.38
N ALA A 75 10.56 -10.26 -77.70
CA ALA A 75 10.53 -11.59 -78.31
C ALA A 75 9.52 -11.65 -79.45
N GLN A 76 8.30 -11.12 -79.24
CA GLN A 76 7.27 -11.08 -80.27
C GLN A 76 7.74 -10.28 -81.50
N LYS A 77 8.27 -9.07 -81.28
CA LYS A 77 8.78 -8.23 -82.38
C LYS A 77 9.93 -8.90 -83.15
N SER A 78 10.83 -9.60 -82.46
CA SER A 78 11.92 -10.33 -83.11
C SER A 78 11.40 -11.47 -83.98
N LEU A 79 10.36 -12.19 -83.54
CA LEU A 79 9.70 -13.22 -84.35
C LEU A 79 9.02 -12.62 -85.58
N ASP A 80 8.33 -11.49 -85.44
CA ASP A 80 7.69 -10.79 -86.56
C ASP A 80 8.71 -10.34 -87.62
N MET A 81 9.96 -10.07 -87.20
CA MET A 81 11.09 -9.72 -88.07
C MET A 81 11.88 -10.95 -88.57
N GLY A 82 11.46 -12.17 -88.27
CA GLY A 82 12.14 -13.42 -88.65
C GLY A 82 13.47 -13.69 -87.92
N ARG A 83 13.73 -13.00 -86.80
CA ARG A 83 14.96 -13.13 -86.00
C ARG A 83 14.73 -14.04 -84.79
N GLU A 84 14.70 -15.34 -85.04
CA GLU A 84 14.42 -16.36 -84.02
C GLU A 84 15.49 -16.44 -82.92
N ASP A 85 16.75 -16.15 -83.25
CA ASP A 85 17.88 -16.09 -82.33
C ASP A 85 17.66 -15.04 -81.23
N LEU A 86 17.30 -13.82 -81.63
CA LEU A 86 16.97 -12.73 -80.70
C LEU A 86 15.70 -13.01 -79.89
N ALA A 87 14.71 -13.66 -80.50
CA ALA A 87 13.51 -14.08 -79.79
C ALA A 87 13.83 -15.10 -78.69
N ARG A 88 14.67 -16.10 -78.99
CA ARG A 88 15.11 -17.13 -78.04
C ARG A 88 15.92 -16.52 -76.89
N GLU A 89 16.79 -15.56 -77.18
CA GLU A 89 17.54 -14.83 -76.14
C GLU A 89 16.62 -14.04 -75.20
N ALA A 90 15.66 -13.27 -75.76
CA ALA A 90 14.70 -12.51 -74.98
C ALA A 90 13.84 -13.41 -74.09
N LEU A 91 13.38 -14.56 -74.60
CA LEU A 91 12.63 -15.56 -73.83
C LEU A 91 13.48 -16.23 -72.76
N THR A 92 14.77 -16.46 -73.01
CA THR A 92 15.70 -17.01 -72.00
C THR A 92 15.86 -16.05 -70.82
N ARG A 93 16.05 -14.75 -71.10
CA ARG A 93 16.09 -13.71 -70.05
C ARG A 93 14.76 -13.61 -69.31
N LYS A 94 13.63 -13.69 -70.03
CA LYS A 94 12.28 -13.69 -69.44
C LYS A 94 12.09 -14.87 -68.48
N SER A 95 12.58 -16.05 -68.84
CA SER A 95 12.52 -17.25 -68.00
C SER A 95 13.28 -17.05 -66.69
N ALA A 96 14.47 -16.46 -66.73
CA ALA A 96 15.25 -16.14 -65.54
C ALA A 96 14.52 -15.17 -64.58
N LEU A 97 13.85 -14.13 -65.12
CA LEU A 97 13.03 -13.23 -64.31
C LEU A 97 11.82 -13.93 -63.67
N ASN A 98 11.26 -14.93 -64.34
CA ASN A 98 10.09 -15.65 -63.87
C ASN A 98 10.36 -16.42 -62.56
N GLY A 99 11.57 -16.98 -62.42
CA GLY A 99 12.02 -17.60 -61.17
C GLY A 99 12.07 -16.59 -60.03
N GLN A 100 12.73 -15.45 -60.24
CA GLN A 100 12.84 -14.38 -59.25
C GLN A 100 11.46 -13.82 -58.82
N ILE A 101 10.55 -13.62 -59.78
CA ILE A 101 9.18 -13.16 -59.50
C ILE A 101 8.45 -14.17 -58.63
N THR A 102 8.59 -15.47 -58.92
CA THR A 102 7.93 -16.54 -58.14
C THR A 102 8.43 -16.58 -56.70
N ASP A 103 9.73 -16.43 -56.50
CA ASP A 103 10.34 -16.39 -55.17
C ASP A 103 9.85 -15.17 -54.37
N LEU A 104 9.86 -13.98 -54.98
CA LEU A 104 9.39 -12.76 -54.34
C LEU A 104 7.88 -12.77 -54.06
N LYS A 105 7.06 -13.37 -54.94
CA LYS A 105 5.62 -13.56 -54.68
C LYS A 105 5.38 -14.47 -53.48
N THR A 106 6.18 -15.52 -53.33
CA THR A 106 6.14 -16.40 -52.14
C THR A 106 6.50 -15.62 -50.87
N GLN A 107 7.57 -14.83 -50.92
CA GLN A 107 7.96 -13.97 -49.80
C GLN A 107 6.88 -12.92 -49.46
N HIS A 108 6.25 -12.30 -50.47
CA HIS A 108 5.15 -11.37 -50.28
C HIS A 108 3.96 -12.04 -49.58
N ALA A 109 3.57 -13.24 -50.01
CA ALA A 109 2.48 -14.00 -49.40
C ALA A 109 2.78 -14.36 -47.93
N ASN A 110 4.02 -14.74 -47.62
CA ASN A 110 4.45 -15.01 -46.24
C ASN A 110 4.35 -13.75 -45.37
N LEU A 111 4.87 -12.62 -45.84
CA LEU A 111 4.79 -11.34 -45.14
C LEU A 111 3.35 -10.86 -44.96
N GLN A 112 2.49 -11.09 -45.94
CA GLN A 112 1.05 -10.80 -45.82
C GLN A 112 0.41 -11.63 -44.71
N GLY A 113 0.67 -12.94 -44.66
CA GLY A 113 0.16 -13.80 -43.60
C GLY A 113 0.69 -13.42 -42.21
N GLU A 114 1.92 -12.93 -42.11
CA GLU A 114 2.49 -12.40 -40.87
C GLU A 114 1.85 -11.07 -40.45
N GLU A 115 1.65 -10.14 -41.39
CA GLU A 115 0.96 -8.86 -41.16
C GLU A 115 -0.46 -9.07 -40.62
N GLU A 116 -1.22 -9.99 -41.23
CA GLU A 116 -2.58 -10.33 -40.81
C GLU A 116 -2.60 -10.90 -39.39
N LYS A 117 -1.68 -11.82 -39.06
CA LYS A 117 -1.55 -12.39 -37.71
C LYS A 117 -1.21 -11.33 -36.67
N LEU A 118 -0.27 -10.44 -36.98
CA LEU A 118 0.12 -9.35 -36.07
C LEU A 118 -1.00 -8.33 -35.90
N THR A 119 -1.75 -8.04 -36.96
CA THR A 119 -2.92 -7.15 -36.91
C THR A 119 -4.01 -7.72 -35.99
N LEU A 120 -4.31 -9.02 -36.12
CA LEU A 120 -5.26 -9.69 -35.21
C LEU A 120 -4.76 -9.70 -33.75
N ALA A 121 -3.45 -9.94 -33.54
CA ALA A 121 -2.85 -9.87 -32.21
C ALA A 121 -2.94 -8.45 -31.62
N GLN A 122 -2.70 -7.41 -32.43
CA GLN A 122 -2.84 -6.01 -32.04
C GLN A 122 -4.27 -5.69 -31.62
N GLN A 123 -5.27 -6.08 -32.40
CA GLN A 123 -6.69 -5.86 -32.08
C GLN A 123 -7.08 -6.54 -30.77
N ARG A 124 -6.66 -7.78 -30.56
CA ARG A 124 -6.88 -8.52 -29.31
C ARG A 124 -6.22 -7.84 -28.12
N LEU A 125 -4.98 -7.37 -28.29
CA LEU A 125 -4.27 -6.63 -27.24
C LEU A 125 -4.99 -5.33 -26.89
N GLN A 126 -5.44 -4.58 -27.89
CA GLN A 126 -6.21 -3.35 -27.69
C GLN A 126 -7.51 -3.60 -26.92
N ALA A 127 -8.28 -4.62 -27.30
CA ALA A 127 -9.50 -4.99 -26.57
C ALA A 127 -9.21 -5.38 -25.12
N LYS A 128 -8.12 -6.12 -24.86
CA LYS A 128 -7.69 -6.46 -23.49
C LYS A 128 -7.32 -5.22 -22.68
N ILE A 129 -6.61 -4.26 -23.28
CA ILE A 129 -6.22 -3.00 -22.64
C ILE A 129 -7.43 -2.17 -22.25
N GLU A 130 -8.43 -2.05 -23.12
CA GLU A 130 -9.68 -1.35 -22.77
C GLU A 130 -10.41 -2.05 -21.62
N SER A 131 -10.50 -3.38 -21.66
CA SER A 131 -11.10 -4.14 -20.53
C SER A 131 -10.33 -3.98 -19.22
N PHE A 132 -9.01 -3.78 -19.30
CA PHE A 132 -8.16 -3.54 -18.15
C PHE A 132 -8.36 -2.12 -17.61
N ARG A 133 -8.48 -1.13 -18.49
CA ARG A 133 -8.81 0.26 -18.13
C ARG A 133 -10.12 0.33 -17.34
N THR A 134 -11.19 -0.30 -17.83
CA THR A 134 -12.48 -0.31 -17.12
C THR A 134 -12.33 -0.95 -15.74
N ARG A 135 -11.70 -2.13 -15.66
CA ARG A 135 -11.47 -2.82 -14.37
C ARG A 135 -10.63 -2.01 -13.41
N LYS A 136 -9.59 -1.33 -13.90
CA LYS A 136 -8.76 -0.43 -13.10
C LYS A 136 -9.60 0.67 -12.45
N GLU A 137 -10.43 1.37 -13.23
CA GLU A 137 -11.28 2.44 -12.70
C GLU A 137 -12.30 1.91 -11.69
N THR A 138 -12.89 0.72 -11.93
CA THR A 138 -13.77 0.06 -10.95
C THR A 138 -13.05 -0.26 -9.65
N ILE A 139 -11.85 -0.86 -9.71
CA ILE A 139 -11.07 -1.18 -8.52
C ILE A 139 -10.67 0.09 -7.77
N LYS A 140 -10.26 1.14 -8.49
CA LYS A 140 -9.91 2.44 -7.92
C LYS A 140 -11.08 3.09 -7.18
N ALA A 141 -12.28 3.04 -7.76
CA ALA A 141 -13.49 3.54 -7.14
C ALA A 141 -13.86 2.71 -5.89
N ASN A 142 -13.87 1.38 -5.99
CA ASN A 142 -14.18 0.49 -4.86
C ASN A 142 -13.18 0.65 -3.71
N TYR A 143 -11.89 0.79 -4.02
CA TYR A 143 -10.86 1.05 -3.02
C TYR A 143 -11.09 2.38 -2.31
N THR A 144 -11.40 3.44 -3.06
CA THR A 144 -11.68 4.77 -2.49
C THR A 144 -12.94 4.74 -1.60
N ALA A 145 -13.98 4.00 -2.01
CA ALA A 145 -15.19 3.81 -1.20
C ALA A 145 -14.90 3.03 0.09
N ALA A 146 -14.13 1.94 0.00
CA ALA A 146 -13.70 1.17 1.17
C ALA A 146 -12.84 2.01 2.13
N GLU A 147 -11.89 2.80 1.60
CA GLU A 147 -11.07 3.72 2.39
C GLU A 147 -11.93 4.76 3.14
N ALA A 148 -12.95 5.33 2.47
CA ALA A 148 -13.88 6.26 3.10
C ALA A 148 -14.72 5.58 4.20
N GLN A 149 -15.18 4.35 3.96
CA GLN A 149 -15.96 3.60 4.95
C GLN A 149 -15.13 3.24 6.18
N THR A 150 -13.87 2.85 6.01
CA THR A 150 -12.96 2.62 7.13
C THR A 150 -12.77 3.90 7.95
N LYS A 151 -12.51 5.05 7.30
CA LYS A 151 -12.35 6.34 7.99
C LYS A 151 -13.62 6.76 8.76
N ILE A 152 -14.80 6.51 8.21
CA ILE A 152 -16.08 6.78 8.90
C ILE A 152 -16.23 5.87 10.12
N ASN A 153 -15.95 4.58 9.99
CA ASN A 153 -16.03 3.63 11.10
C ASN A 153 -15.03 3.98 12.22
N GLU A 154 -13.80 4.35 11.87
CA GLU A 154 -12.78 4.81 12.82
C GLU A 154 -13.23 6.09 13.55
N ALA A 155 -13.78 7.06 12.82
CA ALA A 155 -14.32 8.28 13.42
C ALA A 155 -15.50 8.01 14.36
N LEU A 156 -16.41 7.12 13.98
CA LEU A 156 -17.54 6.72 14.81
C LEU A 156 -17.11 5.94 16.06
N SER A 157 -16.13 5.03 15.93
CA SER A 157 -15.55 4.32 17.07
C SER A 157 -14.82 5.27 18.02
N GLY A 158 -14.06 6.24 17.51
CA GLY A 158 -13.42 7.27 18.33
C GLY A 158 -14.42 8.16 19.06
N ILE A 159 -15.54 8.52 18.42
CA ILE A 159 -16.65 9.23 19.09
C ILE A 159 -17.32 8.33 20.14
N GLY A 160 -17.43 7.03 19.88
CA GLY A 160 -17.99 6.07 20.84
C GLY A 160 -17.17 5.95 22.13
N GLU A 161 -15.84 5.99 22.03
CA GLU A 161 -14.95 6.06 23.19
C GLU A 161 -15.12 7.38 23.97
N GLU A 162 -15.12 8.51 23.27
CA GLU A 162 -15.29 9.83 23.90
C GLU A 162 -16.68 10.00 24.55
N MET A 163 -17.75 9.51 23.92
CA MET A 163 -19.09 9.52 24.51
C MET A 163 -19.23 8.57 25.71
N GLY A 164 -18.54 7.42 25.69
CA GLY A 164 -18.46 6.50 26.83
C GLY A 164 -17.86 7.17 28.06
N ASP A 165 -16.77 7.93 27.86
CA ASP A 165 -16.12 8.68 28.93
C ASP A 165 -16.99 9.82 29.48
N VAL A 166 -17.70 10.53 28.61
CA VAL A 166 -18.66 11.58 29.02
C VAL A 166 -19.84 10.99 29.79
N GLY A 167 -20.38 9.85 29.34
CA GLY A 167 -21.48 9.16 30.05
C GLY A 167 -21.08 8.73 31.47
N MET A 168 -19.87 8.17 31.64
CA MET A 168 -19.34 7.84 32.96
C MET A 168 -19.12 9.08 33.84
N ALA A 169 -18.72 10.21 33.25
CA ALA A 169 -18.56 11.46 33.99
C ALA A 169 -19.89 12.03 34.48
N ILE A 170 -20.95 11.95 33.66
CA ILE A 170 -22.31 12.37 34.03
C ILE A 170 -22.85 11.49 35.16
N GLN A 171 -22.73 10.16 35.04
CA GLN A 171 -23.20 9.24 36.08
C GLN A 171 -22.51 9.49 37.43
N ARG A 172 -21.20 9.74 37.44
CA ARG A 172 -20.47 10.14 38.66
C ARG A 172 -20.99 11.46 39.26
N ALA A 173 -21.38 12.42 38.42
CA ALA A 173 -21.94 13.69 38.87
C ALA A 173 -23.34 13.52 39.47
N GLU A 174 -24.18 12.67 38.88
CA GLU A 174 -25.49 12.31 39.38
C GLU A 174 -25.39 11.57 40.72
N ASP A 175 -24.55 10.54 40.82
CA ASP A 175 -24.31 9.78 42.06
C ASP A 175 -23.83 10.68 43.20
N LYS A 176 -22.92 11.63 42.90
CA LYS A 176 -22.43 12.59 43.88
C LYS A 176 -23.53 13.55 44.35
N THR A 177 -24.41 13.97 43.43
CA THR A 177 -25.55 14.83 43.75
C THR A 177 -26.57 14.08 44.61
N ALA A 178 -26.89 12.83 44.25
CA ALA A 178 -27.78 11.99 45.03
C ALA A 178 -27.23 11.73 46.45
N ASN A 179 -25.93 11.48 46.58
CA ASN A 179 -25.29 11.33 47.89
C ASN A 179 -25.33 12.64 48.70
N MET A 180 -25.12 13.79 48.05
CA MET A 180 -25.23 15.10 48.70
C MET A 180 -26.67 15.37 49.17
N GLN A 181 -27.67 15.03 48.36
CA GLN A 181 -29.09 15.14 48.72
C GLN A 181 -29.47 14.18 49.85
N ALA A 182 -29.00 12.93 49.82
CA ALA A 182 -29.22 11.96 50.89
C ALA A 182 -28.59 12.41 52.21
N ARG A 183 -27.38 12.99 52.16
CA ARG A 183 -26.73 13.60 53.34
C ARG A 183 -27.51 14.80 53.86
N ALA A 184 -27.98 15.68 52.98
CA ALA A 184 -28.79 16.83 53.37
C ALA A 184 -30.11 16.37 54.05
N GLY A 185 -30.80 15.38 53.47
CA GLY A 185 -32.00 14.79 54.07
C GLY A 185 -31.74 14.13 55.43
N ALA A 186 -30.62 13.41 55.58
CA ALA A 186 -30.22 12.83 56.86
C ALA A 186 -29.90 13.92 57.91
N ILE A 187 -29.29 15.04 57.50
CA ILE A 187 -29.05 16.19 58.38
C ILE A 187 -30.38 16.83 58.79
N ASP A 188 -31.31 17.02 57.86
CA ASP A 188 -32.64 17.56 58.16
C ASP A 188 -33.42 16.65 59.12
N GLU A 189 -33.33 15.32 58.97
CA GLU A 189 -33.90 14.35 59.92
C GLU A 189 -33.21 14.39 61.30
N LEU A 190 -31.89 14.57 61.36
CA LEU A 190 -31.15 14.74 62.61
C LEU A 190 -31.52 16.06 63.33
N ILE A 191 -31.79 17.13 62.59
CA ILE A 191 -32.32 18.39 63.15
C ILE A 191 -33.75 18.17 63.66
N ALA A 192 -34.62 17.55 62.87
CA ALA A 192 -36.02 17.32 63.22
C ALA A 192 -36.20 16.35 64.40
N SER A 193 -35.30 15.38 64.56
CA SER A 193 -35.28 14.45 65.70
C SER A 193 -34.67 15.04 66.97
N GLY A 194 -34.09 16.25 66.91
CA GLY A 194 -33.49 16.94 68.05
C GLY A 194 -32.11 16.43 68.48
N ALA A 195 -31.51 15.50 67.73
CA ALA A 195 -30.21 14.92 68.06
C ALA A 195 -29.04 15.94 67.93
N LEU A 196 -29.20 16.97 67.10
CA LEU A 196 -28.21 18.05 66.96
C LEU A 196 -28.21 19.05 68.14
N ASP A 197 -29.32 19.17 68.88
CA ASP A 197 -29.39 20.00 70.09
C ASP A 197 -28.70 19.34 71.30
N ASP A 198 -28.49 18.01 71.25
CA ASP A 198 -27.78 17.26 72.31
C ASP A 198 -26.25 17.52 72.28
N VAL A 199 -25.70 17.84 71.09
CA VAL A 199 -24.27 18.16 70.91
C VAL A 199 -23.94 19.61 71.28
N SER A 200 -24.90 20.52 71.16
CA SER A 200 -24.72 21.94 71.53
C SER A 200 -24.95 22.22 73.01
N ASN A 201 -25.34 21.21 73.80
CA ASN A 201 -25.45 21.29 75.25
C ASN A 201 -24.06 21.07 75.92
N PRO A 202 -23.47 22.07 76.60
CA PRO A 202 -22.10 22.00 77.11
C PRO A 202 -21.87 21.02 78.29
N GLY A 203 -22.82 20.14 78.59
CA GLY A 203 -22.77 19.17 79.69
C GLY A 203 -22.48 17.71 79.30
N GLY A 204 -22.46 17.37 78.00
CA GLY A 204 -22.33 15.97 77.52
C GLY A 204 -20.91 15.51 77.16
N ASN A 205 -19.92 16.39 77.17
CA ASN A 205 -18.55 16.11 76.68
C ASN A 205 -17.63 15.40 77.68
N ASP A 206 -18.08 15.12 78.91
CA ASP A 206 -17.19 14.69 79.98
C ASP A 206 -16.83 13.19 79.91
N ASP A 207 -17.68 12.34 79.33
CA ASP A 207 -17.42 10.90 79.22
C ASP A 207 -16.48 10.55 78.04
N ILE A 208 -16.66 11.18 76.87
CA ILE A 208 -15.78 10.95 75.72
C ILE A 208 -14.38 11.52 75.97
N ALA A 209 -14.28 12.68 76.64
CA ALA A 209 -12.99 13.25 77.05
C ALA A 209 -12.26 12.32 78.04
N ARG A 210 -12.98 11.69 78.97
CA ARG A 210 -12.42 10.71 79.93
C ARG A 210 -11.92 9.44 79.25
N GLU A 211 -12.61 8.96 78.22
CA GLU A 211 -12.24 7.75 77.50
C GLU A 211 -11.04 7.99 76.56
N LEU A 212 -10.93 9.17 75.95
CA LEU A 212 -9.75 9.61 75.21
C LEU A 212 -8.51 9.80 76.09
N ASP A 213 -8.66 10.35 77.30
CA ASP A 213 -7.57 10.46 78.28
C ASP A 213 -7.16 9.07 78.83
N ALA A 214 -8.10 8.15 78.98
CA ALA A 214 -7.80 6.76 79.34
C ALA A 214 -7.01 6.05 78.22
N MET A 215 -7.33 6.31 76.95
CA MET A 215 -6.58 5.75 75.82
C MET A 215 -5.20 6.39 75.65
N SER A 216 -5.07 7.71 75.86
CA SER A 216 -3.77 8.40 75.78
C SER A 216 -2.83 7.93 76.89
N SER A 217 -3.32 7.82 78.12
CA SER A 217 -2.54 7.29 79.25
C SER A 217 -2.17 5.82 79.06
N GLN A 218 -3.01 5.01 78.41
CA GLN A 218 -2.66 3.64 78.07
C GLN A 218 -1.58 3.57 76.97
N ALA A 219 -1.66 4.43 75.95
CA ALA A 219 -0.64 4.55 74.91
C ALA A 219 0.71 5.06 75.44
N ASP A 220 0.71 5.99 76.40
CA ASP A 220 1.90 6.51 77.06
C ASP A 220 2.56 5.43 77.95
N VAL A 221 1.76 4.63 78.67
CA VAL A 221 2.26 3.47 79.44
C VAL A 221 2.84 2.39 78.51
N GLU A 222 2.21 2.13 77.36
CA GLU A 222 2.73 1.18 76.36
C GLU A 222 4.08 1.66 75.76
N SER A 223 4.22 2.96 75.53
CA SER A 223 5.46 3.62 75.06
C SER A 223 6.59 3.54 76.11
N GLU A 224 6.28 3.80 77.38
CA GLU A 224 7.24 3.74 78.49
C GLU A 224 7.65 2.29 78.83
N LEU A 225 6.72 1.32 78.67
CA LEU A 225 7.00 -0.11 78.77
C LEU A 225 7.85 -0.63 77.60
N ALA A 226 7.64 -0.11 76.39
CA ALA A 226 8.49 -0.41 75.23
C ALA A 226 9.91 0.15 75.39
N ALA A 227 10.06 1.33 75.98
CA ALA A 227 11.36 1.94 76.30
C ALA A 227 12.12 1.18 77.40
N LEU A 228 11.42 0.69 78.44
CA LEU A 228 12.02 -0.15 79.51
C LEU A 228 12.29 -1.60 79.09
N LYS A 229 11.62 -2.10 78.04
CA LYS A 229 11.94 -3.38 77.38
C LYS A 229 13.02 -3.26 76.30
N GLY A 230 13.63 -2.09 76.12
CA GLY A 230 14.84 -1.89 75.34
C GLY A 230 16.05 -2.59 75.98
N GLY A 231 16.13 -3.91 75.85
CA GLY A 231 17.23 -4.73 76.34
C GLY A 231 17.68 -5.75 75.30
N GLY A 232 18.07 -5.29 74.10
CA GLY A 232 18.65 -6.17 73.07
C GLY A 232 18.52 -5.62 71.66
N ALA A 233 19.63 -5.07 71.16
CA ALA A 233 20.00 -4.82 69.76
C ALA A 233 18.88 -4.64 68.70
N PRO A 234 18.74 -3.46 68.09
CA PRO A 234 18.09 -3.34 66.80
C PRO A 234 19.13 -3.57 65.68
N GLN A 235 19.12 -4.77 65.12
CA GLN A 235 19.43 -4.95 63.70
C GLN A 235 18.19 -4.54 62.91
N ALA A 236 18.33 -3.50 62.09
CA ALA A 236 17.85 -3.45 60.70
C ALA A 236 17.85 -2.00 60.24
N ILE A 237 18.62 -1.69 59.19
CA ILE A 237 18.13 -0.81 58.14
C ILE A 237 18.65 -1.39 56.83
N ASP A 238 17.83 -2.22 56.20
CA ASP A 238 17.94 -2.53 54.78
C ASP A 238 17.06 -1.53 54.03
N ALA A 239 17.73 -0.62 53.32
CA ALA A 239 17.30 0.11 52.12
C ALA A 239 18.21 1.35 51.97
N PRO A 240 18.70 1.61 50.76
CA PRO A 240 17.96 2.60 49.99
C PRO A 240 17.85 2.20 48.52
N ASP A 241 16.63 1.99 48.02
CA ASP A 241 16.38 2.13 46.59
C ASP A 241 16.11 3.62 46.33
N GLN A 242 17.12 4.27 45.77
CA GLN A 242 17.14 5.70 45.50
C GLN A 242 16.30 5.98 44.27
N GLY A 243 15.18 6.66 44.46
CA GLY A 243 14.67 7.56 43.43
C GLY A 243 15.67 8.70 43.24
N ALA A 244 16.25 8.80 42.04
CA ALA A 244 16.94 9.99 41.58
C ALA A 244 16.55 10.27 40.12
N ILE A 245 15.55 11.14 39.98
CA ILE A 245 15.33 11.94 38.78
C ILE A 245 16.35 13.07 38.84
N LEU A 246 17.35 13.09 37.95
CA LEU A 246 18.05 14.30 37.49
C LEU A 246 18.57 14.05 36.05
N GLU A 247 17.96 14.73 35.08
CA GLU A 247 18.54 15.08 33.76
C GLU A 247 19.83 15.93 33.95
N PRO A 248 20.54 16.47 32.92
CA PRO A 248 20.55 16.25 31.45
C PRO A 248 21.99 15.99 30.92
N GLU A 249 22.17 15.70 29.62
CA GLU A 249 23.15 16.42 28.77
C GLU A 249 23.20 15.89 27.32
N THR A 250 22.80 16.80 26.44
CA THR A 250 23.27 17.05 25.07
C THR A 250 24.74 16.70 24.79
N GLN A 251 25.02 16.10 23.62
CA GLN A 251 25.78 16.69 22.49
C GLN A 251 26.01 15.62 21.40
N LYS A 252 25.60 15.90 20.14
CA LYS A 252 26.47 16.21 18.98
C LYS A 252 27.63 15.19 18.83
N VAL A 253 27.84 14.59 17.66
CA VAL A 253 28.59 15.23 16.57
C VAL A 253 28.51 14.35 15.29
N GLU A 254 28.23 15.03 14.16
CA GLU A 254 28.75 14.89 12.78
C GLU A 254 28.93 13.49 12.15
N GLY A 255 28.36 13.24 10.96
CA GLY A 255 28.87 13.71 9.66
C GLY A 255 29.83 12.64 9.12
N THR A 256 29.64 11.99 7.98
CA THR A 256 29.81 12.52 6.61
C THR A 256 29.70 11.30 5.68
N ASN A 257 28.98 11.38 4.57
CA ASN A 257 29.56 11.10 3.24
C ASN A 257 28.51 11.19 2.13
N GLU A 258 28.56 12.31 1.42
CA GLU A 258 28.21 12.37 0.01
C GLU A 258 29.45 12.06 -0.86
N ALA A 259 29.14 11.45 -2.00
CA ALA A 259 29.76 11.66 -3.31
C ALA A 259 31.08 10.96 -3.69
N GLN A 260 30.89 10.06 -4.67
CA GLN A 260 31.56 10.03 -5.98
C GLN A 260 32.98 9.49 -6.10
N SER A 261 33.06 8.33 -6.77
CA SER A 261 33.77 8.18 -8.06
C SER A 261 33.08 7.10 -8.89
#